data_AF-A0A972HM94-F1
#
_entry.id   AF-A0A972HM94-F1
#
_cell.length_a   1.000
_cell.length_b   1.000
_cell.length_c   1.000
_cell.angle_alpha   90.00
_cell.angle_beta   90.00
_cell.angle_gamma   90.00
#
_symmetry.space_group_name_H-M   'P 1'
#
loop_
_entity.id
_entity.type
_entity.pdbx_description
1 polymer ?
#
loop_
_entity_poly.entity_id
_entity_poly.type
_entity_poly.pdbx_seq_one_letter_code
_entity_poly.pdbx_strand_id
1 'polypeptide(L)' 'DKEPVEAALNELKAILEGEDLDAIKQKTEALGQASQAFFQKVYEQAAAQQESAEGSEGETAGDNDDDVVDAEIVEDDQ' A
#
# COMPACT_ATOMS: atom_id res chain seq x y z
N ASP A 1 -4.50 7.14 4.96
CA ASP A 1 -5.25 6.52 6.07
C ASP A 1 -4.38 5.65 6.95
N LYS A 2 -3.66 6.24 7.92
CA LYS A 2 -2.92 5.50 8.96
C LYS A 2 -3.73 5.30 10.25
N GLU A 3 -4.72 6.16 10.49
CA GLU A 3 -5.57 6.12 11.69
C GLU A 3 -6.15 4.73 12.03
N PRO A 4 -6.66 3.93 11.07
CA PRO A 4 -7.25 2.63 11.42
C PRO A 4 -6.23 1.66 12.01
N VAL A 5 -4.99 1.69 11.51
CA VAL A 5 -3.90 0.84 12.01
C VAL A 5 -3.45 1.31 13.39
N GLU A 6 -3.33 2.62 13.58
CA GLU A 6 -2.93 3.22 14.86
C GLU A 6 -3.97 2.97 15.95
N ALA A 7 -5.26 3.10 15.62
CA ALA A 7 -6.35 2.78 16.54
C ALA A 7 -6.34 1.29 16.93
N ALA A 8 -6.26 0.38 15.96
CA ALA A 8 -6.20 -1.06 16.24
C ALA A 8 -4.97 -1.45 17.09
N LEU A 9 -3.83 -0.81 16.85
CA LEU A 9 -2.61 -1.02 17.62
C LEU A 9 -2.77 -0.57 19.08
N ASN A 10 -3.37 0.60 19.30
CA ASN A 10 -3.60 1.14 20.64
C ASN A 10 -4.60 0.29 21.43
N GLU A 11 -5.67 -0.16 20.77
CA GLU A 11 -6.65 -1.07 21.38
C GLU A 11 -6.02 -2.40 21.78
N LEU A 12 -5.19 -3.00 20.90
CA LEU A 12 -4.46 -4.22 21.22
C LEU A 12 -3.54 -4.01 22.43
N LYS A 13 -2.77 -2.92 22.46
CA LYS A 13 -1.87 -2.60 23.59
C LYS A 13 -2.62 -2.46 24.92
N ALA A 14 -3.81 -1.86 24.90
CA ALA A 14 -4.60 -1.66 26.11
C ALA A 14 -5.07 -2.97 26.75
N ILE A 15 -5.20 -4.04 25.97
CA ILE A 15 -5.69 -5.34 26.44
C ILE A 15 -4.60 -6.42 26.52
N LEU A 16 -3.43 -6.18 25.94
CA LEU A 16 -2.35 -7.16 25.80
C LEU A 16 -1.78 -7.65 27.14
N GLU A 17 -1.87 -6.82 28.18
CA GLU A 17 -1.43 -7.17 29.55
C GLU A 17 -2.50 -7.97 30.33
N GLY A 18 -3.69 -8.15 29.75
CA GLY A 18 -4.79 -8.89 30.36
C GLY A 18 -4.75 -10.40 30.09
N GLU A 19 -5.75 -11.10 30.63
CA GLU A 19 -5.88 -12.56 30.51
C GLU A 19 -6.92 -13.00 29.45
N ASP A 20 -7.62 -12.04 28.84
CA ASP A 20 -8.63 -12.32 27.81
C ASP A 20 -7.98 -12.63 26.46
N LEU A 21 -7.54 -13.88 26.31
CA LEU A 21 -6.88 -14.37 25.11
C LEU A 21 -7.77 -14.29 23.86
N ASP A 22 -9.09 -14.40 24.01
CA ASP A 22 -10.00 -14.30 22.87
C ASP A 22 -10.10 -12.85 22.39
N ALA A 23 -10.18 -11.87 23.29
CA ALA A 23 -10.12 -10.46 22.94
C ALA A 23 -8.77 -10.08 22.30
N ILE A 24 -7.65 -10.56 22.85
CA ILE A 24 -6.30 -10.32 22.31
C ILE A 24 -6.19 -10.87 20.89
N LYS A 25 -6.67 -12.09 20.63
CA LYS A 25 -6.70 -12.67 19.28
C LYS A 25 -7.53 -11.83 18.32
N GLN A 26 -8.74 -11.44 18.72
CA GLN A 26 -9.62 -10.63 17.87
C GLN A 26 -8.98 -9.29 17.50
N LYS A 27 -8.35 -8.60 18.45
CA LYS A 27 -7.66 -7.33 18.19
C LYS A 27 -6.39 -7.50 17.36
N THR A 28 -5.71 -8.64 17.49
CA THR A 28 -4.55 -8.98 16.65
C THR A 28 -4.97 -9.20 15.20
N GLU A 29 -6.07 -9.93 14.96
CA GLU A 29 -6.63 -10.10 13.62
C GLU A 29 -7.10 -8.76 13.02
N ALA A 30 -7.78 -7.93 13.81
CA ALA A 30 -8.20 -6.60 13.39
C ALA A 30 -7.02 -5.70 12.98
N LEU A 31 -5.92 -5.72 13.76
CA LEU A 31 -4.69 -5.00 13.43
C LEU A 31 -4.08 -5.52 12.11
N GLY A 32 -4.08 -6.83 11.90
CA GLY A 32 -3.59 -7.44 10.66
C GLY A 32 -4.38 -7.00 9.44
N GLN A 33 -5.72 -7.03 9.53
CA GLN A 33 -6.62 -6.58 8.46
C GLN A 33 -6.45 -5.09 8.16
N ALA A 34 -6.39 -4.25 9.20
CA ALA A 34 -6.15 -2.82 9.03
C ALA A 34 -4.79 -2.56 8.36
N SER A 35 -3.75 -3.33 8.72
CA SER A 35 -2.42 -3.20 8.14
C SER A 35 -2.42 -3.56 6.66
N GLN A 36 -3.06 -4.65 6.25
CA GLN A 36 -3.19 -5.01 4.83
C GLN A 36 -3.90 -3.92 4.03
N ALA A 37 -5.03 -3.42 4.52
CA ALA A 37 -5.76 -2.34 3.86
C ALA A 37 -4.91 -1.06 3.75
N PHE A 38 -4.13 -0.74 4.79
CA PHE A 38 -3.20 0.38 4.76
C PHE A 38 -2.10 0.18 3.71
N PHE A 39 -1.46 -0.99 3.66
CA PHE A 39 -0.44 -1.29 2.65
C PHE A 39 -0.99 -1.20 1.24
N GLN A 40 -2.20 -1.71 1.00
CA GLN A 40 -2.85 -1.59 -0.30
C GLN A 40 -3.07 -0.12 -0.67
N LYS A 41 -3.60 0.70 0.24
CA LYS A 41 -3.76 2.14 -0.02
C LYS A 41 -2.44 2.87 -0.24
N VAL A 42 -1.38 2.51 0.47
CA VAL A 42 -0.04 3.09 0.25
C VAL A 42 0.47 2.74 -1.14
N TYR A 43 0.28 1.49 -1.57
CA TYR A 43 0.69 1.06 -2.90
C TYR A 43 -0.13 1.75 -4.00
N GLU A 44 -1.45 1.86 -3.83
CA GLU A 44 -2.34 2.63 -4.73
C GLU A 44 -1.94 4.11 -4.79
N GLN A 45 -1.61 4.72 -3.65
CA GLN A 45 -1.13 6.11 -3.61
C GLN A 45 0.22 6.26 -4.29
N ALA A 46 1.16 5.32 -4.09
CA ALA A 46 2.46 5.35 -4.73
C ALA A 46 2.34 5.20 -6.26
N ALA A 47 1.50 4.27 -6.73
CA ALA A 47 1.22 4.06 -8.15
C ALA A 47 0.58 5.30 -8.78
N ALA A 48 -0.44 5.89 -8.15
CA ALA A 48 -1.08 7.12 -8.63
C ALA A 48 -0.13 8.34 -8.65
N GLN A 49 0.84 8.36 -7.72
CA GLN A 49 1.84 9.42 -7.65
C GLN A 49 2.93 9.25 -8.72
N GLN A 50 3.23 8.01 -9.13
CA GLN A 50 4.13 7.70 -10.24
C GLN A 50 3.49 8.07 -11.60
N GLU A 51 2.21 7.74 -11.81
CA GLU A 51 1.48 8.11 -13.03
C GLU A 51 1.30 9.63 -13.18
N SER A 52 1.19 10.37 -12.07
CA SER A 52 1.16 11.85 -12.10
C SER A 52 2.51 12.50 -12.40
N ALA A 53 3.63 11.78 -12.23
CA ALA A 53 4.96 12.29 -12.55
C ALA A 53 5.25 12.18 -14.07
N GLU A 54 4.80 11.10 -14.72
CA GLU A 54 4.94 10.91 -16.18
C GLU A 54 4.00 11.81 -17.01
N GLY A 55 2.96 12.41 -16.40
CA GLY A 55 2.04 13.33 -17.06
C GLY A 55 2.56 14.76 -17.29
N SER A 56 3.77 15.11 -16.82
CA SER A 56 4.36 16.46 -16.99
C SER A 56 5.45 16.56 -18.08
N GLU A 57 5.73 15.47 -18.81
CA GLU A 57 6.73 15.48 -19.90
C GLU A 57 6.10 15.34 -21.30
N GLY A 58 4.77 15.44 -21.38
CA GLY A 58 3.99 15.30 -22.62
C GLY A 58 3.67 16.61 -23.37
N GLU A 59 4.47 17.68 -23.26
CA GLU A 59 4.35 18.84 -24.15
C GLU A 59 5.73 19.43 -24.49
N THR A 60 6.55 18.69 -25.24
CA THR A 60 7.47 19.30 -26.21
C THR A 60 7.65 18.34 -27.37
N ALA A 61 7.05 18.74 -28.50
CA ALA A 61 7.30 18.16 -29.80
C ALA A 61 8.80 18.22 -30.13
N GLY A 62 9.38 17.09 -30.54
CA GLY A 62 10.66 17.08 -31.23
C GLY A 62 11.53 15.87 -30.90
N ASP A 63 11.49 14.89 -31.80
CA ASP A 63 12.65 14.12 -32.24
C ASP A 63 13.47 13.41 -31.14
N ASN A 64 13.18 12.14 -30.90
CA ASN A 64 14.13 11.01 -30.97
C ASN A 64 13.49 9.76 -30.34
N ASP A 65 13.48 8.71 -31.14
CA ASP A 65 12.75 7.45 -31.00
C ASP A 65 13.67 6.39 -30.37
N ASP A 66 14.08 6.54 -29.10
CA ASP A 66 15.05 5.57 -28.54
C ASP A 66 15.13 5.42 -27.00
N ASP A 67 14.05 5.62 -26.22
CA ASP A 67 14.12 5.27 -24.77
C ASP A 67 12.77 5.08 -24.05
N VAL A 68 11.69 4.76 -24.78
CA VAL A 68 10.49 4.20 -24.11
C VAL A 68 10.68 2.70 -24.07
N VAL A 69 11.40 2.27 -23.03
CA VAL A 69 11.48 0.89 -22.61
C VAL A 69 10.07 0.50 -22.15
N ASP A 70 9.28 0.01 -23.10
CA ASP A 70 8.02 -0.66 -22.85
C ASP A 70 8.38 -1.81 -21.91
N ALA A 71 8.06 -1.65 -20.63
CA ALA A 71 8.23 -2.69 -19.64
C ALA A 71 7.22 -3.79 -19.99
N GLU A 72 7.59 -4.62 -20.97
CA GLU A 72 7.08 -5.97 -21.14
C GLU A 72 7.26 -6.62 -19.77
N ILE A 73 6.17 -6.60 -19.00
CA ILE A 73 5.96 -7.53 -17.91
C ILE A 73 6.13 -8.89 -18.56
N VAL A 74 7.27 -9.48 -18.30
CA VAL A 74 7.55 -10.90 -18.54
C VAL A 74 6.56 -11.63 -17.63
N GLU A 75 5.36 -11.90 -18.14
CA GLU A 75 4.53 -13.02 -17.68
C GLU A 75 5.25 -14.30 -18.11
N ASP A 76 6.33 -14.62 -17.39
CA ASP A 76 6.79 -15.99 -17.26
C ASP A 76 5.78 -16.67 -16.34
N ASP A 77 4.92 -17.52 -16.91
CA ASP A 77 4.65 -18.86 -16.40
C ASP A 77 3.70 -19.61 -17.35
N GLN A 78 4.29 -20.53 -18.14
CA GLN A 78 3.61 -21.72 -18.69
C GLN A 78 3.57 -22.85 -17.64
#